data_AF-A0A972QFT8-F1
#
_entry.id   AF-A0A972QFT8-F1
#
_cell.length_a   1.000
_cell.length_b   1.000
_cell.length_c   1.000
_cell.angle_alpha   90.00
_cell.angle_beta   90.00
_cell.angle_gamma   90.00
#
_symmetry.space_group_name_H-M   'P 1'
#
loop_
_entity.id
_entity.type
_entity.pdbx_description
1 polymer ?
#
loop_
_entity_poly.entity_id
_entity_poly.type
_entity_poly.pdbx_seq_one_letter_code
_entity_poly.pdbx_strand_id
1 'polypeptide(L)'
;MKTTFKDCLAKRRIFRFQAATHLIGLEIEDAESDLKSALEELQKSGFKWATIKGYYSMFHSARALLYSCATEKEGTTVFTLP
;
A
#
# COMPACT_ATOMS: atom_id res chain seq x y z
N MET A 1 -0.68 13.71 -22.39
CA MET A 1 -0.45 12.43 -23.10
C MET A 1 -1.08 11.30 -22.28
N LYS A 2 -1.96 10.48 -22.88
CA LYS A 2 -2.74 9.46 -22.15
C LYS A 2 -1.94 8.15 -22.12
N THR A 3 -1.40 7.78 -20.96
CA THR A 3 -0.67 6.52 -20.80
C THR A 3 -1.68 5.37 -20.79
N THR A 4 -1.54 4.40 -21.69
CA THR A 4 -2.41 3.22 -21.72
C THR A 4 -1.83 2.07 -20.90
N PHE A 5 -2.68 1.14 -20.46
CA PHE A 5 -2.25 -0.05 -19.74
C PHE A 5 -1.17 -0.86 -20.49
N LYS A 6 -1.31 -0.96 -21.82
CA LYS A 6 -0.31 -1.61 -22.69
C LYS A 6 1.03 -0.88 -22.67
N ASP A 7 1.03 0.45 -22.64
CA ASP A 7 2.26 1.24 -22.55
C ASP A 7 2.98 1.01 -21.21
N CYS A 8 2.24 0.87 -20.12
CA CYS A 8 2.80 0.60 -18.80
C CYS A 8 3.43 -0.80 -18.71
N LEU A 9 2.79 -1.81 -19.32
CA LEU A 9 3.35 -3.16 -19.43
C LEU A 9 4.62 -3.17 -20.29
N ALA A 10 4.58 -2.57 -21.48
CA ALA A 10 5.72 -2.54 -22.40
C ALA A 10 6.92 -1.80 -21.80
N LYS A 11 6.68 -0.70 -21.08
CA LYS A 11 7.71 0.10 -20.41
C LYS A 11 8.15 -0.46 -19.06
N ARG A 12 7.68 -1.66 -18.67
CA ARG A 12 7.92 -2.27 -17.34
C ARG A 12 7.63 -1.34 -16.16
N ARG A 13 6.72 -0.38 -16.34
CA ARG A 13 6.18 0.44 -15.24
C ARG A 13 5.19 -0.36 -14.38
N ILE A 14 4.83 -1.52 -14.88
CA ILE A 14 3.91 -2.50 -14.34
C ILE A 14 4.63 -3.85 -14.58
N PHE A 15 4.99 -4.58 -13.53
CA PHE A 15 5.71 -5.85 -13.64
C PHE A 15 5.26 -6.84 -12.55
N ARG A 16 5.55 -8.13 -12.75
CA ARG A 16 5.23 -9.18 -11.78
C ARG A 16 6.19 -9.09 -10.59
N PHE A 17 5.63 -8.91 -9.40
CA PHE A 17 6.40 -8.80 -8.17
C PHE A 17 6.29 -10.10 -7.36
N GLN A 18 7.34 -10.94 -7.39
CA GLN A 18 7.38 -12.21 -6.66
C GLN A 18 7.80 -12.06 -5.18
N ALA A 19 8.33 -10.90 -4.76
CA ALA A 19 8.78 -10.68 -3.38
C ALA A 19 7.66 -10.19 -2.43
N ALA A 20 6.39 -10.39 -2.82
CA ALA A 20 5.23 -9.81 -2.12
C ALA A 20 5.10 -10.28 -0.68
N THR A 21 5.54 -11.50 -0.33
CA THR A 21 5.30 -12.10 0.99
C THR A 21 6.01 -11.34 2.13
N HIS A 22 7.26 -10.92 1.94
CA HIS A 22 7.97 -10.09 2.92
C HIS A 22 7.33 -8.70 3.03
N LEU A 23 6.88 -8.14 1.90
CA LEU A 23 6.28 -6.82 1.90
C LEU A 23 4.99 -6.77 2.72
N ILE A 24 4.20 -7.86 2.77
CA ILE A 24 2.98 -7.90 3.60
C ILE A 24 3.27 -7.49 5.05
N GLY A 25 4.33 -8.05 5.65
CA GLY A 25 4.73 -7.72 7.02
C GLY A 25 5.09 -6.24 7.17
N LEU A 26 5.91 -5.70 6.25
CA LEU A 26 6.31 -4.30 6.27
C LEU A 26 5.10 -3.35 6.12
N GLU A 27 4.16 -3.67 5.22
CA GLU A 27 2.95 -2.86 5.05
C GLU A 27 2.05 -2.88 6.28
N ILE A 28 1.97 -4.01 7.00
CA ILE A 28 1.22 -4.09 8.25
C ILE A 28 1.90 -3.25 9.34
N GLU A 29 3.23 -3.35 9.47
CA GLU A 29 4.01 -2.55 10.44
C GLU A 29 3.85 -1.04 10.19
N ASP A 30 3.94 -0.61 8.93
CA ASP A 30 3.71 0.79 8.54
C ASP A 30 2.28 1.23 8.86
N ALA A 31 1.28 0.39 8.55
CA ALA A 31 -0.13 0.68 8.83
C ALA A 31 -0.42 0.85 10.33
N GLU A 32 0.18 0.02 11.18
CA GLU A 32 0.06 0.09 12.64
C GLU A 32 0.75 1.33 13.21
N SER A 33 1.94 1.65 12.70
CA SER A 33 2.69 2.86 13.07
C SER A 33 1.91 4.13 12.74
N ASP A 34 1.35 4.22 11.54
CA ASP A 34 0.51 5.34 11.10
C ASP A 34 -0.76 5.46 11.94
N LEU A 35 -1.43 4.34 12.26
CA LEU A 35 -2.63 4.34 13.09
C LEU A 35 -2.31 4.86 14.50
N LYS A 36 -1.25 4.35 15.11
CA LYS A 36 -0.80 4.80 16.43
C LYS A 36 -0.54 6.31 16.42
N SER A 37 0.20 6.79 15.42
CA SER A 37 0.51 8.22 15.31
C SER A 37 -0.74 9.06 15.02
N ALA A 38 -1.70 8.56 14.23
CA ALA A 38 -2.97 9.22 13.99
C ALA A 38 -3.80 9.38 15.27
N LEU A 39 -3.82 8.36 16.12
CA LEU A 39 -4.51 8.39 17.41
C LEU A 39 -3.84 9.38 18.39
N GLU A 40 -2.51 9.46 18.39
CA GLU A 40 -1.77 10.44 19.18
C GLU A 40 -2.07 11.89 18.73
N GLU A 41 -2.14 12.14 17.42
CA GLU A 41 -2.57 13.44 16.88
C GLU A 41 -4.01 13.77 17.27
N LEU A 42 -4.91 12.78 17.19
CA LEU A 42 -6.32 12.96 17.55
C LEU A 42 -6.47 13.37 19.02
N GLN A 43 -5.74 12.70 19.93
CA GLN A 43 -5.72 13.06 21.36
C GLN A 43 -5.22 14.49 21.61
N LYS A 44 -4.29 14.98 20.78
CA LYS A 44 -3.73 16.34 20.85
C LYS A 44 -4.56 17.36 20.06
N SER A 45 -5.74 17.00 19.57
CA SER A 45 -6.57 17.85 18.69
C SER A 45 -5.88 18.27 17.37
N GLY A 46 -4.88 17.50 16.93
CA GLY A 46 -4.16 17.65 15.66
C GLY A 46 -4.95 17.07 14.47
N PHE A 47 -6.20 17.49 14.28
CA PHE A 47 -7.15 16.81 13.37
C PHE A 47 -6.64 16.66 11.93
N LYS A 48 -5.97 17.68 11.38
CA LYS A 48 -5.38 17.61 10.03
C LYS A 48 -4.37 16.46 9.91
N TRP A 49 -3.48 16.33 10.89
CA TRP A 49 -2.46 15.29 10.89
C TRP A 49 -3.06 13.91 11.20
N ALA A 50 -4.03 13.85 12.11
CA ALA A 50 -4.80 12.63 12.38
C ALA A 50 -5.46 12.08 11.11
N THR A 51 -6.09 12.95 10.30
CA THR A 51 -6.70 12.54 9.02
C THR A 51 -5.67 12.04 8.01
N ILE A 52 -4.56 12.76 7.82
CA ILE A 52 -3.51 12.37 6.86
C ILE A 52 -2.91 11.01 7.26
N LYS A 53 -2.54 10.84 8.53
CA LYS A 53 -1.94 9.59 9.03
C LYS A 53 -2.94 8.43 8.99
N GLY A 54 -4.20 8.67 9.36
CA GLY A 54 -5.26 7.66 9.25
C GLY A 54 -5.49 7.20 7.81
N TYR A 55 -5.42 8.10 6.84
CA TYR A 55 -5.46 7.74 5.42
C TYR A 55 -4.30 6.83 5.01
N TYR A 56 -3.06 7.13 5.43
CA TYR A 56 -1.92 6.29 5.11
C TYR A 56 -1.99 4.91 5.77
N SER A 57 -2.48 4.82 7.02
CA SER A 57 -2.77 3.53 7.67
C SER A 57 -3.74 2.66 6.85
N MET A 58 -4.82 3.26 6.32
CA MET A 58 -5.76 2.55 5.44
C MET A 58 -5.11 2.15 4.11
N PHE A 59 -4.27 3.01 3.54
CA PHE A 59 -3.56 2.75 2.29
C PHE A 59 -2.61 1.55 2.43
N HIS A 60 -1.77 1.55 3.47
CA HIS A 60 -0.85 0.46 3.79
C HIS A 60 -1.60 -0.85 4.07
N SER A 61 -2.71 -0.78 4.83
CA SER A 61 -3.59 -1.94 5.05
C SER A 61 -4.15 -2.54 3.76
N ALA A 62 -4.61 -1.68 2.83
CA ALA A 62 -5.10 -2.13 1.53
C ALA A 62 -3.98 -2.74 0.68
N ARG A 63 -2.77 -2.17 0.75
CA ARG A 63 -1.58 -2.66 0.03
C ARG A 63 -1.14 -4.04 0.55
N ALA A 64 -1.13 -4.24 1.87
CA ALA A 64 -0.91 -5.55 2.50
C ALA A 64 -1.91 -6.60 2.02
N LEU A 65 -3.20 -6.24 1.97
CA LEU A 65 -4.26 -7.14 1.49
C LEU A 65 -4.05 -7.53 0.01
N LEU A 66 -3.71 -6.56 -0.84
CA LEU A 66 -3.41 -6.80 -2.24
C LEU A 66 -2.21 -7.75 -2.42
N TYR A 67 -1.16 -7.58 -1.62
CA TYR A 67 -0.02 -8.51 -1.61
C TYR A 67 -0.43 -9.91 -1.15
N SER A 68 -1.22 -10.04 -0.07
CA SER A 68 -1.68 -11.32 0.46
C SER A 68 -2.53 -12.09 -0.55
N CYS A 69 -3.54 -11.45 -1.14
CA CYS A 69 -4.38 -12.08 -2.16
C CYS A 69 -3.60 -12.51 -3.40
N ALA A 70 -2.51 -11.79 -3.71
CA ALA A 70 -1.67 -12.12 -4.83
C ALA A 70 -0.68 -13.26 -4.55
N THR A 71 -0.24 -13.43 -3.31
CA THR A 71 0.56 -14.59 -2.90
C THR A 71 -0.26 -15.87 -2.84
N GLU A 72 -1.54 -15.80 -2.46
CA GLU A 72 -2.44 -16.97 -2.39
C GLU A 72 -2.83 -17.51 -3.77
N LYS A 73 -2.92 -16.63 -4.76
CA LYS A 73 -3.23 -17.00 -6.15
C LYS A 73 -1.93 -16.98 -6.94
N GLU A 74 -1.18 -18.08 -6.96
CA GLU A 74 -0.01 -18.26 -7.84
C GLU A 74 -0.31 -17.67 -9.23
N GLY A 75 0.25 -16.49 -9.52
CA GLY A 75 0.06 -15.78 -10.79
C GLY A 75 -0.73 -14.46 -10.77
N THR A 76 -1.27 -14.01 -9.64
CA THR A 76 -1.95 -12.70 -9.58
C THR A 76 -0.93 -11.56 -9.52
N THR A 77 -0.96 -10.69 -10.53
CA THR A 77 0.02 -9.61 -10.68
C THR A 77 -0.38 -8.43 -9.80
N VAL A 78 0.43 -8.10 -8.79
CA VAL A 78 0.25 -6.84 -8.05
C VAL A 78 0.96 -5.73 -8.81
N PHE A 79 0.19 -4.75 -9.25
CA PHE A 79 0.72 -3.53 -9.87
C PHE A 79 0.85 -2.48 -8.77
N THR A 80 2.05 -2.24 -8.28
CA THR A 80 2.34 -1.07 -7.45
C THR A 80 3.12 -0.05 -8.25
N LEU A 81 2.77 1.22 -8.08
CA LEU A 81 3.61 2.32 -8.53
C LEU A 81 4.77 2.47 -7.52
N PRO A 82 5.99 2.77 -7.99
CA PRO A 82 7.12 3.05 -7.10
C PRO A 82 6.85 4.25 -6.20
#